data_AF-A0A7W9MYZ2-F1
#
_entry.id   AF-A0A7W9MYZ2-F1
#
_cell.length_a   1.000
_cell.length_b   1.000
_cell.length_c   1.000
_cell.angle_alpha   90.00
_cell.angle_beta   90.00
_cell.angle_gamma   90.00
#
_symmetry.space_group_name_H-M   'P 1'
#
loop_
_entity.id
_entity.type
_entity.pdbx_description
1 polymer ?
#
loop_
_entity_poly.entity_id
_entity_poly.type
_entity_poly.pdbx_seq_one_letter_code
_entity_poly.pdbx_strand_id
1 'polypeptide(L)'
;MPTPVPTPVPTVRRTTQSILRIPALGKVLRVVPYTGTADDRPGTVIQNRGVAASPRGARGGVGPGEIGNFIVTAHRTTHGRPFGRVPQLKNGDHVLVAANGVIYDYVIDATMTISFRKPAELAQQNAAVPGRPGVRPTQAKLTLSTCATPEDHAQGNYWKDALGNPEHRINKIGTLVATRPA
;
A
#
# COMPACT_ATOMS: atom_id res chain seq x y z
N MET A 1 -31.01 -15.76 39.65
CA MET A 1 -31.04 -14.87 38.47
C MET A 1 -29.86 -15.24 37.58
N PRO A 2 -30.04 -15.51 36.27
CA PRO A 2 -28.90 -15.80 35.41
C PRO A 2 -28.15 -14.50 35.10
N THR A 3 -26.83 -14.53 35.30
CA THR A 3 -25.89 -13.43 35.02
C THR A 3 -25.88 -13.10 33.53
N PRO A 4 -25.89 -11.82 33.12
CA PRO A 4 -25.75 -11.47 31.70
C PRO A 4 -24.38 -11.89 31.18
N VAL A 5 -24.36 -12.64 30.08
CA VAL A 5 -23.16 -13.01 29.34
C VAL A 5 -22.60 -11.73 28.69
N PRO A 6 -21.32 -11.37 28.90
CA PRO A 6 -20.74 -10.21 28.24
C PRO A 6 -20.70 -10.43 26.73
N THR A 7 -21.28 -9.48 25.97
CA THR A 7 -21.19 -9.42 24.51
C THR A 7 -19.71 -9.41 24.10
N PRO A 8 -19.26 -10.29 23.18
CA PRO A 8 -17.89 -10.24 22.71
C PRO A 8 -17.64 -8.91 22.00
N VAL A 9 -16.77 -8.09 22.60
CA VAL A 9 -16.17 -6.93 21.92
C VAL A 9 -15.51 -7.45 20.66
N PRO A 10 -15.74 -6.85 19.47
CA PRO A 10 -15.07 -7.30 18.25
C PRO A 10 -13.57 -7.23 18.47
N THR A 11 -12.94 -8.39 18.57
CA THR A 11 -11.50 -8.52 18.71
C THR A 11 -10.90 -7.91 17.45
N VAL A 12 -10.08 -6.86 17.60
CA VAL A 12 -9.26 -6.32 16.51
C VAL A 12 -8.58 -7.51 15.86
N ARG A 13 -9.01 -7.89 14.65
CA ARG A 13 -8.49 -9.08 13.98
C ARG A 13 -6.98 -8.92 13.89
N ARG A 14 -6.26 -9.90 14.45
CA ARG A 14 -4.80 -10.00 14.40
C ARG A 14 -4.33 -9.69 12.99
N THR A 15 -3.28 -8.87 12.89
CA THR A 15 -2.56 -8.46 11.69
C THR A 15 -2.15 -9.68 10.84
N THR A 16 -3.05 -10.17 10.03
CA THR A 16 -2.79 -11.28 9.12
C THR A 16 -2.10 -10.74 7.88
N GLN A 17 -1.02 -11.42 7.50
CA GLN A 17 -0.39 -11.23 6.20
C GLN A 17 -1.45 -11.43 5.10
N SER A 18 -1.29 -10.71 4.00
CA SER A 18 -2.17 -10.85 2.83
C SER A 18 -1.36 -11.27 1.60
N ILE A 19 -2.07 -11.81 0.61
CA ILE A 19 -1.50 -12.16 -0.69
C ILE A 19 -2.06 -11.20 -1.72
N LEU A 20 -1.18 -10.42 -2.33
CA LEU A 20 -1.50 -9.49 -3.40
C LEU A 20 -1.22 -10.14 -4.75
N ARG A 21 -2.20 -10.15 -5.64
CA ARG A 21 -2.10 -10.62 -7.01
C ARG A 21 -2.41 -9.46 -7.95
N ILE A 22 -1.55 -9.27 -8.95
CA ILE A 22 -1.74 -8.29 -10.02
C ILE A 22 -1.76 -9.06 -11.34
N PRO A 23 -2.94 -9.46 -11.85
CA PRO A 23 -3.07 -10.28 -13.05
C PRO A 23 -2.40 -9.67 -14.28
N ALA A 24 -2.59 -8.38 -14.52
CA ALA A 24 -1.99 -7.65 -15.65
C ALA A 24 -0.45 -7.72 -15.68
N LEU A 25 0.18 -7.97 -14.52
CA LEU A 25 1.63 -8.09 -14.40
C LEU A 25 2.10 -9.53 -14.12
N GLY A 26 1.20 -10.52 -14.08
CA GLY A 26 1.51 -11.89 -13.65
C GLY A 26 2.19 -11.96 -12.29
N LYS A 27 1.86 -11.04 -11.36
CA LYS A 27 2.58 -10.87 -10.09
C LYS A 27 1.77 -11.43 -8.93
N VAL A 28 2.43 -12.17 -8.05
CA VAL A 28 1.88 -12.63 -6.76
C VAL A 28 2.90 -12.30 -5.69
N LEU A 29 2.48 -11.64 -4.61
CA LEU A 29 3.35 -11.16 -3.55
C LEU A 29 2.71 -11.32 -2.19
N ARG A 30 3.53 -11.67 -1.22
CA ARG A 30 3.15 -11.58 0.20
C ARG A 30 3.26 -10.13 0.65
N VAL A 31 2.24 -9.66 1.36
CA VAL A 31 2.18 -8.33 1.98
C VAL A 31 2.23 -8.51 3.49
N VAL A 32 3.26 -7.95 4.12
CA VAL A 32 3.50 -8.06 5.55
C VAL A 32 3.06 -6.75 6.23
N PRO A 33 2.07 -6.78 7.13
CA PRO A 33 1.66 -5.61 7.87
C PRO A 33 2.70 -5.24 8.94
N TYR A 34 2.87 -3.94 9.22
CA TYR A 34 3.72 -3.44 10.30
C TYR A 34 3.18 -2.12 10.87
N THR A 35 3.58 -1.75 12.08
CA THR A 35 3.23 -0.44 12.66
C THR A 35 4.21 0.63 12.19
N GLY A 36 3.72 1.69 11.56
CA GLY A 36 4.59 2.75 11.02
C GLY A 36 3.90 3.60 9.96
N THR A 37 4.71 4.22 9.10
CA THR A 37 4.28 5.01 7.93
C THR A 37 4.83 4.40 6.65
N ALA A 38 4.29 4.76 5.49
CA ALA A 38 4.89 4.34 4.23
C ALA A 38 6.36 4.82 4.14
N ASP A 39 7.20 4.00 3.49
CA ASP A 39 8.61 4.30 3.21
C ASP A 39 9.54 4.54 4.41
N ASP A 40 9.11 4.13 5.61
CA ASP A 40 9.94 4.19 6.80
C ASP A 40 10.93 3.00 6.92
N ARG A 41 11.79 3.07 7.94
CA ARG A 41 12.82 2.05 8.17
C ARG A 41 12.23 0.66 8.45
N PRO A 42 11.21 0.47 9.31
CA PRO A 42 10.55 -0.84 9.47
C PRO A 42 10.03 -1.43 8.16
N GLY A 43 9.35 -0.63 7.33
CA GLY A 43 8.88 -1.06 6.02
C GLY A 43 10.04 -1.48 5.10
N THR A 44 11.14 -0.73 5.11
CA THR A 44 12.34 -1.04 4.32
C THR A 44 12.97 -2.38 4.73
N VAL A 45 13.05 -2.68 6.03
CA VAL A 45 13.57 -3.97 6.54
C VAL A 45 12.74 -5.14 6.05
N ILE A 46 11.42 -4.97 5.95
CA ILE A 46 10.51 -5.98 5.39
C ILE A 46 10.76 -6.13 3.88
N GLN A 47 10.83 -5.02 3.14
CA GLN A 47 11.00 -5.02 1.69
C GLN A 47 12.33 -5.64 1.25
N ASN A 48 13.40 -5.48 2.04
CA ASN A 48 14.70 -6.12 1.79
C ASN A 48 14.64 -7.66 1.78
N ARG A 49 13.54 -8.26 2.23
CA ARG A 49 13.29 -9.71 2.14
C ARG A 49 12.59 -10.12 0.84
N GLY A 50 12.42 -9.19 -0.11
CA GLY A 50 11.76 -9.44 -1.40
C GLY A 50 10.24 -9.55 -1.32
N VAL A 51 9.63 -9.09 -0.22
CA VAL A 51 8.17 -9.06 -0.02
C VAL A 51 7.66 -7.63 0.06
N ALA A 52 6.34 -7.45 -0.03
CA ALA A 52 5.74 -6.14 0.14
C ALA A 52 5.47 -5.84 1.62
N ALA A 53 5.50 -4.56 1.99
CA ALA A 53 5.20 -4.08 3.33
C ALA A 53 3.91 -3.24 3.31
N SER A 54 3.17 -3.25 4.42
CA SER A 54 1.97 -2.42 4.56
C SER A 54 1.92 -1.76 5.94
N PRO A 55 2.04 -0.42 6.03
CA PRO A 55 1.97 0.29 7.31
C PRO A 55 0.55 0.28 7.87
N ARG A 56 0.44 0.12 9.19
CA ARG A 56 -0.81 0.09 9.97
C ARG A 56 -0.69 0.99 11.20
N GLY A 57 -1.83 1.29 11.83
CA GLY A 57 -1.92 2.10 13.05
C GLY A 57 -2.24 3.57 12.77
N ALA A 58 -2.14 4.43 13.79
CA ALA A 58 -2.61 5.82 13.73
C ALA A 58 -1.94 6.69 12.65
N ARG A 59 -0.68 6.37 12.30
CA ARG A 59 0.08 7.03 11.24
C ARG A 59 0.23 6.17 9.99
N GLY A 60 -0.34 4.96 10.01
CA GLY A 60 -0.30 4.02 8.90
C GLY A 60 -1.61 3.98 8.13
N GLY A 61 -1.66 3.12 7.12
CA GLY A 61 -2.86 2.87 6.35
C GLY A 61 -3.86 1.95 7.07
N VAL A 62 -4.97 1.70 6.39
CA VAL A 62 -5.95 0.68 6.78
C VAL A 62 -5.54 -0.70 6.22
N GLY A 63 -6.28 -1.76 6.53
CA GLY A 63 -6.09 -3.10 6.00
C GLY A 63 -6.93 -3.35 4.74
N PRO A 64 -6.80 -4.54 4.14
CA PRO A 64 -7.60 -4.91 2.97
C PRO A 64 -9.11 -4.80 3.25
N GLY A 65 -9.83 -4.16 2.33
CA GLY A 65 -11.29 -3.94 2.38
C GLY A 65 -11.77 -2.84 3.33
N GLU A 66 -10.92 -2.29 4.19
CA GLU A 66 -11.32 -1.25 5.14
C GLU A 66 -11.49 0.11 4.43
N ILE A 67 -12.47 0.91 4.86
CA ILE A 67 -12.64 2.30 4.39
C ILE A 67 -11.42 3.11 4.83
N GLY A 68 -10.76 3.77 3.89
CA GLY A 68 -9.47 4.42 4.07
C GLY A 68 -8.49 4.02 2.98
N ASN A 69 -7.20 4.09 3.27
CA ASN A 69 -6.13 3.80 2.31
C ASN A 69 -5.31 2.58 2.74
N PHE A 70 -5.47 1.45 2.05
CA PHE A 70 -4.60 0.29 2.19
C PHE A 70 -3.31 0.51 1.39
N ILE A 71 -2.23 0.87 2.09
CA ILE A 71 -0.96 1.20 1.46
C ILE A 71 -0.09 -0.05 1.40
N VAL A 72 0.48 -0.33 0.24
CA VAL A 72 1.42 -1.42 0.00
C VAL A 72 2.66 -0.86 -0.68
N THR A 73 3.83 -1.07 -0.09
CA THR A 73 5.12 -0.62 -0.61
C THR A 73 6.01 -1.82 -0.95
N ALA A 74 6.73 -1.73 -2.07
CA ALA A 74 7.74 -2.73 -2.40
C ALA A 74 8.81 -2.17 -3.34
N HIS A 75 9.99 -2.82 -3.34
CA HIS A 75 11.14 -2.41 -4.14
C HIS A 75 10.87 -2.41 -5.65
N ARG A 76 11.33 -1.34 -6.31
CA ARG A 76 11.31 -1.17 -7.77
C ARG A 76 12.43 -1.94 -8.47
N THR A 77 13.65 -1.80 -7.94
CA THR A 77 14.89 -2.14 -8.65
C THR A 77 15.74 -3.20 -7.95
N THR A 78 15.52 -3.46 -6.66
CA THR A 78 16.31 -4.39 -5.85
C THR A 78 15.48 -5.54 -5.27
N HIS A 79 16.15 -6.52 -4.64
CA HIS A 79 15.54 -7.63 -3.90
C HIS A 79 14.45 -8.39 -4.69
N GLY A 80 14.74 -8.75 -5.93
CA GLY A 80 13.79 -9.45 -6.81
C GLY A 80 12.74 -8.54 -7.46
N ARG A 81 12.83 -7.22 -7.23
CA ARG A 81 12.02 -6.17 -7.88
C ARG A 81 10.52 -6.46 -7.78
N PRO A 82 9.94 -6.67 -6.57
CA PRO A 82 8.53 -7.04 -6.44
C PRO A 82 7.59 -6.11 -7.21
N PHE A 83 7.85 -4.80 -7.17
CA PHE A 83 7.08 -3.76 -7.86
C PHE A 83 7.78 -3.22 -9.12
N GLY A 84 8.72 -3.98 -9.68
CA GLY A 84 9.50 -3.58 -10.86
C GLY A 84 8.67 -3.27 -12.11
N ARG A 85 7.41 -3.68 -12.19
CA ARG A 85 6.48 -3.35 -13.29
C ARG A 85 5.22 -2.59 -12.87
N VAL A 86 5.04 -2.27 -11.57
CA VAL A 86 3.82 -1.60 -11.08
C VAL A 86 3.48 -0.28 -11.80
N PRO A 87 4.46 0.59 -12.12
CA PRO A 87 4.23 1.76 -12.96
C PRO A 87 3.56 1.52 -14.32
N GLN A 88 3.64 0.30 -14.87
CA GLN A 88 2.99 -0.08 -16.13
C GLN A 88 1.48 -0.32 -15.99
N LEU A 89 0.95 -0.41 -14.76
CA LEU A 89 -0.49 -0.55 -14.53
C LEU A 89 -1.26 0.64 -15.09
N LYS A 90 -2.39 0.34 -15.72
CA LYS A 90 -3.30 1.29 -16.33
C LYS A 90 -4.60 1.36 -15.53
N ASN A 91 -5.35 2.42 -15.75
CA ASN A 91 -6.70 2.52 -15.22
C ASN A 91 -7.54 1.36 -15.77
N GLY A 92 -8.30 0.70 -14.90
CA GLY A 92 -9.04 -0.53 -15.22
C GLY A 92 -8.31 -1.83 -14.85
N ASP A 93 -7.01 -1.80 -14.57
CA ASP A 93 -6.30 -3.02 -14.15
C ASP A 93 -6.72 -3.44 -12.74
N HIS A 94 -6.90 -4.75 -12.56
CA HIS A 94 -7.31 -5.34 -11.29
C HIS A 94 -6.12 -5.64 -10.37
N VAL A 95 -6.33 -5.46 -9.08
CA VAL A 95 -5.43 -5.86 -7.99
C VAL A 95 -6.24 -6.62 -6.96
N LEU A 96 -5.96 -7.92 -6.86
CA LEU A 96 -6.67 -8.82 -5.95
C LEU A 96 -5.87 -8.99 -4.68
N VAL A 97 -6.49 -8.75 -3.53
CA VAL A 97 -5.86 -8.94 -2.22
C VAL A 97 -6.61 -10.03 -1.48
N ALA A 98 -5.96 -11.15 -1.19
CA ALA A 98 -6.52 -12.23 -0.38
C ALA A 98 -6.08 -12.06 1.08
N ALA A 99 -7.04 -11.95 1.99
CA ALA A 99 -6.81 -11.88 3.43
C ALA A 99 -8.02 -12.44 4.20
N ASN A 100 -7.78 -13.16 5.29
CA ASN A 100 -8.83 -13.64 6.19
C ASN A 100 -9.96 -14.45 5.49
N GLY A 101 -9.63 -15.22 4.45
CA GLY A 101 -10.61 -16.00 3.69
C GLY A 101 -11.45 -15.19 2.69
N VAL A 102 -11.08 -13.93 2.43
CA VAL A 102 -11.76 -13.02 1.51
C VAL A 102 -10.77 -12.52 0.46
N ILE A 103 -11.24 -12.41 -0.78
CA ILE A 103 -10.56 -11.71 -1.87
C ILE A 103 -11.24 -10.36 -2.07
N TYR A 104 -10.43 -9.31 -1.97
CA TYR A 104 -10.79 -7.91 -2.21
C TYR A 104 -10.28 -7.53 -3.59
N ASP A 105 -11.19 -7.14 -4.49
CA ASP A 105 -10.86 -6.73 -5.86
C ASP A 105 -10.83 -5.21 -5.94
N TYR A 106 -9.64 -4.66 -6.18
CA TYR A 106 -9.42 -3.23 -6.41
C TYR A 106 -9.15 -2.97 -7.88
N VAL A 107 -9.77 -1.93 -8.43
CA VAL A 107 -9.49 -1.49 -9.81
C VAL A 107 -8.65 -0.22 -9.75
N ILE A 108 -7.53 -0.20 -10.46
CA ILE A 108 -6.67 0.98 -10.59
C ILE A 108 -7.47 2.09 -11.29
N ASP A 109 -7.46 3.29 -10.72
CA ASP A 109 -8.21 4.45 -11.23
C ASP A 109 -7.35 5.73 -11.34
N ALA A 110 -6.20 5.78 -10.68
CA ALA A 110 -5.31 6.94 -10.76
C ALA A 110 -3.83 6.57 -10.60
N THR A 111 -2.97 7.47 -11.06
CA THR A 111 -1.53 7.47 -10.78
C THR A 111 -1.15 8.79 -10.15
N MET A 112 -0.34 8.75 -9.10
CA MET A 112 0.19 9.92 -8.41
C MET A 112 1.70 9.78 -8.27
N THR A 113 2.44 10.88 -8.48
CA THR A 113 3.87 10.95 -8.17
C THR A 113 4.05 11.89 -6.99
N ILE A 114 4.89 11.51 -6.03
CA ILE A 114 5.24 12.37 -4.89
C ILE A 114 6.76 12.52 -4.80
N SER A 115 7.22 13.65 -4.25
CA SER A 115 8.61 13.95 -3.94
C SER A 115 8.83 13.94 -2.43
N PHE A 116 9.88 13.24 -1.99
CA PHE A 116 10.30 13.17 -0.60
C PHE A 116 10.85 14.50 -0.10
N ARG A 117 11.18 15.42 -1.00
CA ARG A 117 11.60 16.78 -0.67
C ARG A 117 10.44 17.69 -0.32
N LYS A 118 9.19 17.22 -0.49
CA LYS A 118 7.97 17.98 -0.21
C LYS A 118 7.12 17.26 0.85
N PRO A 119 7.18 17.69 2.13
CA PRO A 119 6.41 17.07 3.21
C PRO A 119 4.90 16.99 2.94
N ALA A 120 4.34 17.96 2.20
CA ALA A 120 2.94 17.94 1.80
C ALA A 120 2.59 16.75 0.87
N GLU A 121 3.49 16.36 -0.04
CA GLU A 121 3.27 15.23 -0.95
C GLU A 121 3.44 13.88 -0.22
N LEU A 122 4.35 13.81 0.77
CA LEU A 122 4.42 12.66 1.69
C LEU A 122 3.12 12.50 2.49
N ALA A 123 2.52 13.60 2.94
CA ALA A 123 1.22 13.58 3.60
C ALA A 123 0.09 13.12 2.67
N GLN A 124 0.13 13.50 1.38
CA GLN A 124 -0.81 13.05 0.36
C GLN A 124 -0.77 11.53 0.15
N GLN A 125 0.41 10.90 0.16
CA GLN A 125 0.54 9.43 0.06
C GLN A 125 -0.03 8.70 1.28
N ASN A 126 0.22 9.22 2.48
CA ASN A 126 -0.21 8.59 3.74
C ASN A 126 -1.66 8.95 4.13
N ALA A 127 -2.33 9.81 3.39
CA ALA A 127 -3.71 10.22 3.68
C ALA A 127 -4.70 9.04 3.53
N ALA A 128 -5.76 9.06 4.35
CA ALA A 128 -6.85 8.08 4.29
C ALA A 128 -7.64 8.15 2.96
N VAL A 129 -7.68 9.33 2.34
CA VAL A 129 -8.05 9.50 0.93
C VAL A 129 -6.77 9.89 0.18
N PRO A 130 -6.21 9.02 -0.68
CA PRO A 130 -4.96 9.31 -1.39
C PRO A 130 -5.01 10.67 -2.09
N GLY A 131 -3.98 11.51 -1.91
CA GLY A 131 -3.92 12.85 -2.49
C GLY A 131 -4.68 13.94 -1.72
N ARG A 132 -5.48 13.58 -0.70
CA ARG A 132 -6.39 14.51 0.00
C ARG A 132 -6.25 14.39 1.53
N PRO A 133 -5.17 14.90 2.13
CA PRO A 133 -5.00 14.94 3.58
C PRO A 133 -6.17 15.62 4.29
N GLY A 134 -6.58 15.11 5.45
CA GLY A 134 -7.67 15.67 6.26
C GLY A 134 -9.09 15.35 5.77
N VAL A 135 -9.26 14.77 4.58
CA VAL A 135 -10.58 14.36 4.08
C VAL A 135 -11.00 13.04 4.72
N ARG A 136 -12.25 12.99 5.22
CA ARG A 136 -12.85 11.77 5.77
C ARG A 136 -13.07 10.74 4.66
N PRO A 137 -12.52 9.51 4.77
CA PRO A 137 -12.70 8.50 3.75
C PRO A 137 -14.13 7.93 3.76
N THR A 138 -14.67 7.69 2.57
CA THR A 138 -15.96 7.02 2.35
C THR A 138 -15.84 5.73 1.53
N GLN A 139 -14.67 5.48 0.96
CA GLN A 139 -14.38 4.34 0.10
C GLN A 139 -13.15 3.59 0.63
N ALA A 140 -13.07 2.29 0.33
CA ALA A 140 -11.84 1.52 0.51
C ALA A 140 -10.92 1.74 -0.70
N LYS A 141 -9.77 2.35 -0.45
CA LYS A 141 -8.73 2.64 -1.44
C LYS A 141 -7.52 1.74 -1.23
N LEU A 142 -6.78 1.52 -2.31
CA LEU A 142 -5.49 0.85 -2.34
C LEU A 142 -4.45 1.81 -2.91
N THR A 143 -3.27 1.86 -2.30
CA THR A 143 -2.10 2.55 -2.85
C THR A 143 -0.95 1.57 -3.02
N LEU A 144 -0.53 1.30 -4.26
CA LEU A 144 0.71 0.58 -4.55
C LEU A 144 1.83 1.58 -4.80
N SER A 145 2.80 1.66 -3.89
CA SER A 145 3.90 2.63 -3.95
C SER A 145 5.24 1.97 -4.24
N THR A 146 6.01 2.57 -5.14
CA THR A 146 7.38 2.14 -5.44
C THR A 146 8.27 3.30 -5.85
N CYS A 147 9.59 3.13 -5.74
CA CYS A 147 10.59 4.11 -6.18
C CYS A 147 10.47 4.44 -7.68
N ALA A 148 10.67 5.72 -8.01
CA ALA A 148 10.78 6.20 -9.40
C ALA A 148 12.25 6.26 -9.88
N THR A 149 13.15 5.43 -9.34
CA THR A 149 14.61 5.53 -9.60
C THR A 149 14.97 5.57 -11.10
N PRO A 150 14.42 4.70 -11.97
CA PRO A 150 14.69 4.79 -13.40
C PRO A 150 14.27 6.14 -14.00
N GLU A 151 13.10 6.64 -13.60
CA GLU A 151 12.53 7.89 -14.08
C GLU A 151 13.35 9.11 -13.59
N ASP A 152 13.76 9.11 -12.31
CA ASP A 152 14.63 10.13 -11.72
C ASP A 152 15.98 10.19 -12.46
N HIS A 153 16.64 9.04 -12.65
CA HIS A 153 17.94 8.98 -13.30
C HIS A 153 17.86 9.43 -14.77
N ALA A 154 16.78 9.10 -15.49
CA ALA A 154 16.57 9.56 -16.86
C ALA A 154 16.45 11.09 -16.96
N GLN A 155 16.08 11.76 -15.87
CA GLN A 155 16.01 13.22 -15.75
C GLN A 155 17.28 13.83 -15.11
N GLY A 156 18.32 13.03 -14.88
CA GLY A 156 19.55 13.48 -14.22
C GLY A 156 19.40 13.70 -12.70
N ASN A 157 18.31 13.23 -12.10
CA ASN A 157 18.12 13.30 -10.65
C ASN A 157 18.68 12.05 -9.97
N TYR A 158 19.70 12.24 -9.13
CA TYR A 158 20.34 11.18 -8.35
C TYR A 158 20.20 11.40 -6.84
N TRP A 159 19.34 12.34 -6.42
CA TRP A 159 19.12 12.65 -5.02
C TRP A 159 18.60 11.44 -4.25
N LYS A 160 19.05 11.29 -3.01
CA LYS A 160 18.54 10.31 -2.05
C LYS A 160 18.45 10.90 -0.65
N ASP A 161 17.48 10.45 0.14
CA ASP A 161 17.41 10.77 1.57
C ASP A 161 18.42 9.95 2.41
N ALA A 162 18.40 10.15 3.73
CA ALA A 162 19.27 9.43 4.67
C ALA A 162 19.01 7.92 4.76
N LEU A 163 17.86 7.44 4.27
CA LEU A 163 17.50 6.03 4.19
C LEU A 163 17.82 5.43 2.80
N GLY A 164 18.36 6.24 1.88
CA GLY A 164 18.66 5.84 0.51
C GLY A 164 17.43 5.82 -0.40
N ASN A 165 16.30 6.40 0.03
CA ASN A 165 15.13 6.56 -0.83
C ASN A 165 15.43 7.59 -1.90
N PRO A 166 15.18 7.30 -3.20
CA PRO A 166 15.21 8.32 -4.23
C PRO A 166 14.12 9.37 -4.01
N GLU A 167 14.24 10.49 -4.72
CA GLU A 167 13.31 11.61 -4.55
C GLU A 167 11.87 11.21 -4.75
N HIS A 168 11.57 10.50 -5.84
CA HIS A 168 10.19 10.28 -6.23
C HIS A 168 9.67 8.87 -5.92
N ARG A 169 8.39 8.81 -5.60
CA ARG A 169 7.57 7.59 -5.61
C ARG A 169 6.51 7.68 -6.70
N ILE A 170 6.26 6.54 -7.33
CA ILE A 170 5.09 6.34 -8.21
C ILE A 170 4.07 5.53 -7.43
N ASN A 171 2.89 6.11 -7.26
CA ASN A 171 1.76 5.53 -6.58
C ASN A 171 0.68 5.16 -7.60
N LYS A 172 0.27 3.89 -7.64
CA LYS A 172 -0.94 3.45 -8.34
C LYS A 172 -2.08 3.35 -7.32
N ILE A 173 -3.15 4.07 -7.58
CA ILE A 173 -4.32 4.15 -6.70
C ILE A 173 -5.43 3.30 -7.31
N GLY A 174 -6.09 2.52 -6.47
CA GLY A 174 -7.28 1.77 -6.86
C GLY A 174 -8.40 1.86 -5.84
N THR A 175 -9.61 1.60 -6.31
CA THR A 175 -10.83 1.56 -5.49
C THR A 175 -11.36 0.15 -5.41
N LEU A 176 -11.79 -0.27 -4.23
CA LEU A 176 -12.44 -1.56 -4.05
C LEU A 176 -13.76 -1.59 -4.84
N VAL A 177 -13.93 -2.59 -5.70
CA VAL A 177 -15.15 -2.77 -6.52
C VAL A 177 -15.95 -4.00 -6.13
N ALA A 178 -15.30 -5.04 -5.58
CA ALA A 178 -15.97 -6.27 -5.20
C ALA A 178 -15.22 -7.00 -4.07
N THR A 179 -15.96 -7.85 -3.35
CA THR A 179 -15.40 -8.81 -2.40
C THR A 179 -16.02 -10.18 -2.64
N ARG A 180 -15.24 -11.25 -2.44
CA ARG A 180 -15.72 -12.62 -2.55
C ARG A 180 -14.96 -13.56 -1.60
N PRO A 181 -15.52 -14.71 -1.22
CA PRO A 181 -14.77 -15.77 -0.55
C PRO A 181 -13.52 -16.18 -1.35
N ALA A 182 -12.44 -16.48 -0.63
CA ALA A 182 -11.15 -16.87 -1.20
C ALA A 182 -11.14 -18.31 -1.73
#